data_AF-A0A0U5FZZ8-F1
#
_entry.id   AF-A0A0U5FZZ8-F1
#
_cell.length_a   1.000
_cell.length_b   1.000
_cell.length_c   1.000
_cell.angle_alpha   90.00
_cell.angle_beta   90.00
_cell.angle_gamma   90.00
#
_symmetry.space_group_name_H-M   'P 1'
#
loop_
_entity.id
_entity.type
_entity.pdbx_description
1 polymer ?
#
loop_
_entity_poly.entity_id
_entity_poly.type
_entity_poly.pdbx_seq_one_letter_code
_entity_poly.pdbx_strand_id
1 'polypeptide(L)'
;MCAVERGLESIIRLLLEHSADPNVHNQSIGLTATYFAASADNDAVLRLFFARKDEDRNIECESFRMGVLLYAASVGSVTVLKTLLDSPAVDAHSKDNHDRNALLVAMHHEKEDVAKVLWPTAGFA
;
A
#
# COMPACT_ATOMS: atom_id res chain seq x y z
N MET A 1 -14.43 -0.29 -0.04
CA MET A 1 -13.59 0.05 1.13
C MET A 1 -14.03 -0.67 2.39
N CYS A 2 -15.29 -0.56 2.85
CA CYS A 2 -15.75 -1.29 4.05
C CYS A 2 -15.52 -2.81 3.99
N ALA A 3 -15.65 -3.44 2.81
CA ALA A 3 -15.32 -4.84 2.62
C ALA A 3 -13.82 -5.13 2.81
N VAL A 4 -12.95 -4.20 2.43
CA VAL A 4 -11.48 -4.29 2.56
C VAL A 4 -11.06 -4.15 4.01
N GLU A 5 -11.55 -3.12 4.71
CA GLU A 5 -11.30 -2.91 6.14
C GLU A 5 -11.67 -4.13 6.97
N ARG A 6 -12.73 -4.84 6.56
CA ARG A 6 -13.24 -6.04 7.24
C ARG A 6 -12.63 -7.35 6.72
N GLY A 7 -11.74 -7.30 5.73
CA GLY A 7 -11.11 -8.48 5.13
C GLY A 7 -12.10 -9.45 4.46
N LEU A 8 -13.24 -8.96 3.96
CA LEU A 8 -14.31 -9.79 3.39
C LEU A 8 -13.98 -10.19 1.94
N GLU A 9 -12.98 -11.05 1.77
CA GLU A 9 -12.45 -11.46 0.46
C GLU A 9 -13.52 -11.88 -0.55
N SER A 10 -14.49 -12.69 -0.15
CA SER A 10 -15.57 -13.14 -1.06
C SER A 10 -16.41 -11.99 -1.59
N ILE A 11 -16.66 -10.96 -0.75
CA ILE A 11 -17.39 -9.76 -1.16
C ILE A 11 -16.51 -8.89 -2.07
N ILE A 12 -15.22 -8.78 -1.76
CA ILE A 12 -14.27 -8.04 -2.60
C ILE A 12 -14.20 -8.65 -3.99
N ARG A 13 -14.09 -9.98 -4.10
CA ARG A 13 -14.11 -10.70 -5.38
C ARG A 13 -15.40 -10.44 -6.16
N LEU A 14 -16.56 -10.56 -5.51
CA LEU A 14 -17.85 -10.29 -6.15
C LEU A 14 -17.93 -8.84 -6.67
N LEU A 15 -17.44 -7.87 -5.90
CA LEU A 15 -17.41 -6.47 -6.34
C LEU A 15 -16.50 -6.28 -7.55
N LEU A 16 -15.31 -6.88 -7.55
CA LEU A 16 -14.37 -6.82 -8.68
C LEU A 16 -14.93 -7.52 -9.93
N GLU A 17 -15.63 -8.64 -9.78
CA GLU A 17 -16.34 -9.34 -10.87
C GLU A 17 -17.40 -8.45 -11.53
N HIS A 18 -18.02 -7.57 -10.74
CA HIS A 18 -18.96 -6.55 -11.22
C HIS A 18 -18.29 -5.22 -11.60
N SER A 19 -17.00 -5.23 -11.94
CA SER A 19 -16.24 -4.07 -12.42
C SER A 19 -16.16 -2.91 -11.42
N ALA A 20 -16.24 -3.19 -10.11
CA ALA A 20 -15.95 -2.17 -9.12
C ALA A 20 -14.48 -1.70 -9.25
N ASP A 21 -14.29 -0.39 -9.23
CA ASP A 21 -12.97 0.22 -9.33
C ASP A 21 -12.34 0.37 -7.93
N PRO A 22 -11.23 -0.32 -7.61
CA PRO A 22 -10.54 -0.18 -6.32
C PRO A 22 -9.77 1.15 -6.17
N ASN A 23 -9.61 1.89 -7.26
CA ASN A 23 -8.81 3.12 -7.34
C ASN A 23 -9.60 4.38 -7.00
N VAL A 24 -10.90 4.25 -6.72
CA VAL A 24 -11.73 5.37 -6.28
C VAL A 24 -11.24 5.87 -4.92
N HIS A 25 -11.04 7.18 -4.81
CA HIS A 25 -10.71 7.86 -3.56
C HIS A 25 -11.95 8.01 -2.68
N ASN A 26 -11.78 7.77 -1.37
CA ASN A 26 -12.83 8.07 -0.42
C ASN A 26 -12.98 9.58 -0.22
N GLN A 27 -14.18 10.03 0.13
CA GLN A 27 -14.47 11.45 0.28
C GLN A 27 -13.85 12.09 1.53
N SER A 28 -13.42 11.30 2.53
CA SER A 28 -12.97 11.83 3.81
C SER A 28 -11.49 12.18 3.82
N ILE A 29 -10.64 11.29 3.31
CA ILE A 29 -9.18 11.42 3.42
C ILE A 29 -8.46 11.12 2.09
N GLY A 30 -9.20 10.93 1.00
CA GLY A 30 -8.62 10.62 -0.30
C GLY A 30 -7.81 9.33 -0.29
N LEU A 31 -8.30 8.29 0.39
CA LEU A 31 -7.69 6.95 0.38
C LEU A 31 -8.44 6.01 -0.56
N THR A 32 -7.70 5.21 -1.31
CA THR A 32 -8.24 4.13 -2.15
C THR A 32 -8.28 2.80 -1.41
N ALA A 33 -8.85 1.76 -2.03
CA ALA A 33 -8.96 0.44 -1.41
C ALA A 33 -7.60 -0.19 -1.02
N THR A 34 -6.52 0.11 -1.75
CA THR A 34 -5.18 -0.40 -1.48
C THR A 34 -4.59 0.14 -0.17
N TYR A 35 -4.89 1.39 0.20
CA TYR A 35 -4.48 1.97 1.49
C TYR A 35 -5.17 1.30 2.68
N PHE A 36 -6.43 0.92 2.53
CA PHE A 36 -7.14 0.16 3.56
C PHE A 36 -6.57 -1.26 3.70
N ALA A 37 -6.18 -1.90 2.59
CA ALA A 37 -5.49 -3.18 2.64
C ALA A 37 -4.12 -3.06 3.34
N ALA A 38 -3.38 -1.99 3.06
CA ALA A 38 -2.15 -1.66 3.78
C ALA A 38 -2.42 -1.44 5.27
N SER A 39 -3.38 -0.61 5.66
CA SER A 39 -3.73 -0.38 7.07
C SER A 39 -4.11 -1.66 7.83
N ALA A 40 -4.65 -2.66 7.14
CA ALA A 40 -5.03 -3.95 7.71
C ALA A 40 -3.91 -5.01 7.64
N ASP A 41 -2.74 -4.67 7.08
CA ASP A 41 -1.67 -5.60 6.68
C ASP A 41 -2.18 -6.84 5.92
N ASN A 42 -3.19 -6.63 5.05
CA ASN A 42 -3.85 -7.70 4.32
C ASN A 42 -3.31 -7.81 2.89
N ASP A 43 -2.26 -8.60 2.70
CA ASP A 43 -1.65 -8.80 1.40
C ASP A 43 -2.54 -9.60 0.44
N ALA A 44 -3.40 -10.49 0.95
CA ALA A 44 -4.34 -11.24 0.13
C ALA A 44 -5.27 -10.30 -0.65
N VAL A 45 -5.82 -9.29 0.03
CA VAL A 45 -6.63 -8.25 -0.62
C VAL A 45 -5.81 -7.41 -1.59
N LEU A 46 -4.57 -7.04 -1.23
CA LEU A 46 -3.69 -6.31 -2.14
C LEU A 46 -3.41 -7.10 -3.42
N ARG A 47 -3.17 -8.41 -3.32
CA ARG A 47 -2.95 -9.32 -4.45
C ARG A 47 -4.20 -9.44 -5.32
N LEU A 48 -5.40 -9.36 -4.74
CA LEU A 48 -6.64 -9.39 -5.51
C LEU A 48 -6.80 -8.19 -6.42
N PHE A 49 -6.44 -7.01 -5.93
CA PHE A 49 -6.38 -5.80 -6.74
C PHE A 49 -5.32 -5.99 -7.83
N PHE A 50 -4.07 -6.25 -7.43
CA PHE A 50 -2.96 -6.35 -8.36
C PHE A 50 -3.07 -7.47 -9.42
N ALA A 51 -3.97 -8.45 -9.28
CA ALA A 51 -4.24 -9.45 -10.31
C ALA A 51 -4.78 -8.82 -11.63
N ARG A 52 -5.35 -7.61 -11.56
CA ARG A 52 -5.82 -6.88 -12.74
C ARG A 52 -4.66 -6.20 -13.48
N LYS A 53 -4.63 -6.35 -14.82
CA LYS A 53 -3.56 -5.83 -15.68
C LYS A 53 -3.64 -4.31 -15.91
N ASP A 54 -4.82 -3.74 -15.73
CA ASP A 54 -5.18 -2.35 -15.98
C ASP A 54 -5.11 -1.48 -14.72
N GLU A 55 -4.73 -2.04 -13.58
CA GLU A 55 -4.66 -1.29 -12.34
C GLU A 55 -3.41 -0.43 -12.24
N ASP A 56 -3.62 0.86 -12.02
CA ASP A 56 -2.58 1.77 -11.55
C ASP A 56 -2.19 1.42 -10.11
N ARG A 57 -0.94 0.99 -9.92
CA ARG A 57 -0.39 0.56 -8.62
C ARG A 57 0.33 1.68 -7.89
N ASN A 58 0.51 2.84 -8.51
CA ASN A 58 1.25 3.96 -7.95
C ASN A 58 0.33 5.12 -7.54
N ILE A 59 -0.94 4.83 -7.26
CA ILE A 59 -1.91 5.86 -6.87
C ILE A 59 -1.51 6.44 -5.53
N GLU A 60 -1.30 7.74 -5.50
CA GLU A 60 -1.02 8.49 -4.29
C GLU A 60 -2.31 8.83 -3.55
N CYS A 61 -2.24 8.82 -2.22
CA CYS A 61 -3.25 9.45 -1.39
C CYS A 61 -3.24 10.95 -1.65
N GLU A 62 -4.40 11.54 -1.97
CA GLU A 62 -4.53 12.98 -2.23
C GLU A 62 -4.09 13.83 -1.03
N SER A 63 -4.44 13.41 0.19
CA SER A 63 -4.22 14.21 1.41
C SER A 63 -2.75 14.31 1.81
N PHE A 64 -1.96 13.26 1.58
CA PHE A 64 -0.58 13.19 2.04
C PHE A 64 0.44 13.12 0.90
N ARG A 65 -0.02 13.03 -0.35
CA ARG A 65 0.79 12.73 -1.56
C ARG A 65 1.82 11.65 -1.27
N MET A 66 1.31 10.55 -0.74
CA MET A 66 2.11 9.45 -0.26
C MET A 66 1.58 8.20 -0.94
N GLY A 67 2.46 7.51 -1.68
CA GLY A 67 2.12 6.23 -2.30
C GLY A 67 1.89 5.12 -1.28
N VAL A 68 1.29 4.02 -1.73
CA VAL A 68 0.91 2.89 -0.86
C VAL A 68 2.11 2.26 -0.13
N LEU A 69 3.31 2.27 -0.71
CA LEU A 69 4.53 1.76 -0.09
C LEU A 69 4.94 2.59 1.14
N LEU A 70 5.00 3.91 0.99
CA LEU A 70 5.32 4.84 2.06
C LEU A 70 4.26 4.78 3.17
N TYR A 71 2.98 4.61 2.79
CA TYR A 71 1.91 4.40 3.75
C TYR A 71 2.06 3.09 4.52
N ALA A 72 2.29 1.96 3.85
CA ALA A 72 2.55 0.68 4.51
C ALA A 72 3.73 0.78 5.48
N ALA A 73 4.76 1.54 5.12
CA ALA A 73 5.90 1.80 5.99
C ALA A 73 5.54 2.65 7.23
N SER A 74 4.65 3.64 7.09
CA SER A 74 4.25 4.51 8.21
C SER A 74 3.33 3.80 9.21
N VAL A 75 2.47 2.89 8.73
CA VAL A 75 1.54 2.15 9.60
C VAL A 75 2.15 0.88 10.18
N GLY A 76 3.20 0.33 9.56
CA GLY A 76 3.92 -0.86 10.05
C GLY A 76 3.51 -2.17 9.37
N SER A 77 3.02 -2.13 8.13
CA SER A 77 2.40 -3.28 7.46
C SER A 77 3.43 -4.13 6.74
N VAL A 78 4.00 -5.09 7.47
CA VAL A 78 5.13 -5.91 7.01
C VAL A 78 4.78 -6.78 5.80
N THR A 79 3.62 -7.42 5.82
CA THR A 79 3.22 -8.41 4.80
C THR A 79 2.86 -7.71 3.49
N VAL A 80 2.12 -6.62 3.61
CA VAL A 80 1.79 -5.74 2.47
C VAL A 80 3.06 -5.11 1.90
N LEU A 81 3.95 -4.60 2.74
CA LEU A 81 5.21 -3.98 2.30
C LEU A 81 6.06 -4.95 1.47
N LYS A 82 6.23 -6.20 1.93
CA LYS A 82 6.94 -7.24 1.15
C LYS A 82 6.27 -7.48 -0.20
N THR A 83 4.94 -7.60 -0.21
CA THR A 83 4.17 -7.81 -1.44
C THR A 83 4.29 -6.65 -2.43
N LEU A 84 4.39 -5.41 -1.92
CA LEU A 84 4.64 -4.22 -2.72
C LEU A 84 6.06 -4.21 -3.29
N LEU A 85 7.07 -4.56 -2.49
CA LEU A 85 8.47 -4.62 -2.93
C LEU A 85 8.74 -5.73 -3.96
N ASP A 86 7.98 -6.84 -3.88
CA ASP A 86 8.03 -7.92 -4.88
C ASP A 86 7.38 -7.52 -6.22
N SER A 87 6.62 -6.42 -6.26
CA SER A 87 5.95 -5.94 -7.46
C SER A 87 6.84 -4.97 -8.24
N PRO A 88 7.26 -5.29 -9.49
CA PRO A 88 8.12 -4.41 -10.28
C PRO A 88 7.46 -3.08 -10.68
N ALA A 89 6.14 -2.99 -10.54
CA ALA A 89 5.36 -1.79 -10.81
C ALA A 89 5.36 -0.77 -9.66
N VAL A 90 5.87 -1.13 -8.47
CA VAL A 90 5.94 -0.22 -7.32
C VAL A 90 7.34 0.38 -7.24
N ASP A 91 7.42 1.71 -7.18
CA ASP A 91 8.69 2.41 -7.00
C ASP A 91 9.14 2.32 -5.52
N ALA A 92 10.09 1.42 -5.26
CA ALA A 92 10.72 1.23 -3.95
C ALA A 92 11.50 2.47 -3.45
N HIS A 93 11.88 3.37 -4.37
CA HIS A 93 12.63 4.58 -4.08
C HIS A 93 11.76 5.84 -4.03
N SER A 94 10.43 5.67 -4.08
CA SER A 94 9.48 6.76 -3.88
C SER A 94 9.74 7.51 -2.57
N LYS A 95 9.50 8.82 -2.60
CA LYS A 95 9.71 9.73 -1.48
C LYS A 95 8.45 10.52 -1.18
N ASP A 96 8.25 10.83 0.10
CA ASP A 96 7.20 11.75 0.52
C ASP A 96 7.61 13.22 0.29
N ASN A 97 6.72 14.16 0.65
CA ASN A 97 6.99 15.60 0.52
C ASN A 97 8.14 16.13 1.42
N HIS A 98 8.72 15.29 2.28
CA HIS A 98 9.88 15.61 3.13
C HIS A 98 11.15 14.90 2.66
N ASP A 99 11.17 14.41 1.41
CA ASP A 99 12.26 13.62 0.82
C ASP A 99 12.56 12.31 1.57
N ARG A 100 11.60 11.79 2.35
CA ARG A 100 11.77 10.54 3.09
C ARG A 100 11.33 9.36 2.23
N ASN A 101 12.22 8.38 2.07
CA ASN A 101 11.88 7.08 1.51
C ASN A 101 11.17 6.19 2.54
N ALA A 102 10.73 5.00 2.13
CA ALA A 102 10.01 4.07 2.99
C ALA A 102 10.79 3.72 4.28
N LEU A 103 12.12 3.59 4.23
CA LEU A 103 12.93 3.30 5.41
C LEU A 103 12.90 4.48 6.41
N LEU A 104 13.10 5.70 5.92
CA LEU A 104 13.07 6.91 6.75
C LEU A 104 11.68 7.13 7.38
N VAL A 105 10.61 6.83 6.64
CA VAL A 105 9.24 6.87 7.16
C VAL A 105 9.04 5.80 8.25
N ALA A 106 9.48 4.56 8.03
CA ALA A 106 9.39 3.50 9.02
C ALA A 106 10.14 3.87 10.32
N MET A 107 11.33 4.44 10.22
CA MET A 107 12.11 4.89 11.37
C MET A 107 11.44 6.03 12.13
N HIS A 108 10.91 7.03 11.41
CA HIS A 108 10.18 8.15 12.01
C HIS A 108 8.93 7.71 12.79
N HIS A 109 8.26 6.64 12.34
CA HIS A 109 7.07 6.08 12.96
C HIS A 109 7.36 4.89 13.88
N GLU A 110 8.63 4.64 14.21
CA GLU A 110 9.07 3.56 15.13
C GLU A 110 8.61 2.16 14.68
N LYS A 111 8.55 1.92 13.36
CA LYS A 111 8.15 0.64 12.76
C LYS A 111 9.36 -0.26 12.54
N GLU A 112 9.89 -0.82 13.62
CA GLU A 112 11.14 -1.59 13.61
C GLU A 112 11.11 -2.79 12.64
N ASP A 113 10.02 -3.56 12.61
CA ASP A 113 9.92 -4.74 11.74
C ASP A 113 9.91 -4.38 10.25
N VAL A 114 9.25 -3.28 9.90
CA VAL A 114 9.28 -2.71 8.55
C VAL A 114 10.67 -2.19 8.22
N ALA A 115 11.33 -1.48 9.14
CA ALA A 115 12.68 -0.98 8.94
C ALA A 115 13.68 -2.13 8.68
N LYS A 116 13.55 -3.26 9.38
CA LYS A 116 14.34 -4.47 9.13
C LYS A 116 14.12 -5.04 7.73
N VAL A 117 12.89 -5.01 7.22
CA VAL A 117 12.57 -5.46 5.85
C VAL A 117 13.14 -4.51 4.80
N LEU A 118 13.19 -3.21 5.08
CA LEU A 118 13.69 -2.19 4.16
C LEU A 118 15.21 -1.96 4.24
N TRP A 119 15.86 -2.44 5.30
CA TRP A 119 17.30 -2.31 5.47
C TRP A 119 18.11 -2.88 4.28
N PRO A 120 17.79 -4.08 3.74
CA PRO A 120 18.51 -4.63 2.59
C PRO A 120 18.25 -3.87 1.28
N THR A 121 17.10 -3.18 1.15
CA THR A 121 16.71 -2.45 -0.06
C THR A 121 17.19 -1.00 -0.07
N ALA A 122 17.80 -0.51 1.02
CA ALA A 122 18.22 0.88 1.19
C ALA A 122 19.45 1.31 0.34
N GLY A 123 20.06 0.41 -0.44
CA GLY A 123 21.08 0.79 -1.42
C GLY A 123 22.35 1.42 -0.82
N PHE A 124 23.02 0.71 0.10
CA PHE A 124 24.43 0.98 0.41
C PHE A 124 25.40 0.25 -0.55
N ALA A 125 25.04 0.13 -1.83
CA ALA A 125 25.87 -0.47 -2.88
C ALA A 125 26.03 0.51 -4.05
#